data_AF-A0A668SVI3-F1
#
_entry.id   AF-A0A668SVI3-F1
#
_cell.length_a   1.000
_cell.length_b   1.000
_cell.length_c   1.000
_cell.angle_alpha   90.00
_cell.angle_beta   90.00
_cell.angle_gamma   90.00
#
_symmetry.space_group_name_H-M   'P 1'
#
loop_
_entity.id
_entity.type
_entity.pdbx_description
1 polymer ?
#
loop_
_entity_poly.entity_id
_entity_poly.type
_entity_poly.pdbx_seq_one_letter_code
_entity_poly.pdbx_strand_id
1 'polypeptide(L)'
;MKTCVLLLLLALGCVTINGAPVEHGGMEPASCEDASTKAAAELALTKINQDRKEGYIFSLHHLSNAHIKRHGENGEVFYLTLDVVETNCSVLSKRDWKSCDIRPRENIKVYGQCKAAIFINKVHRVERLYKYSCVIRPGRVHGGCPGCPDLPRNNEEAKVQKTVTHSLEKFHNQSRPANRFTLLKISRATAQVVAGSVYRVEYTIQETTCPHSTEAVTAENCPPMDCEFAHKGFCKASLFQPLWGEGKVDVNCEIYEPEASEREKQLHLLGVETEHTHDDAHSHSHLHEHEHSHGHRLGATPHKDPEGIVTVLPALGQPVTLPSFPDVPAGGPGVGVTLPLKPDPQIPGEMEPTIEPFPTSVSAQCPTKEGGDQDVGTLFANDPMFKPAA
;
A
#
# COMPACT_ATOMS: atom_id res chain seq x y z
N MET A 1 -80.97 -54.16 -0.45
CA MET A 1 -79.88 -54.14 -1.46
C MET A 1 -79.64 -52.66 -1.81
N LYS A 2 -78.56 -51.96 -1.50
CA LYS A 2 -77.17 -52.28 -1.18
C LYS A 2 -76.62 -51.27 -0.16
N THR A 3 -75.82 -51.76 0.77
CA THR A 3 -74.90 -51.06 1.68
C THR A 3 -73.50 -50.92 1.06
N CYS A 4 -72.74 -49.87 1.41
CA CYS A 4 -71.25 -49.76 1.57
C CYS A 4 -70.90 -48.25 1.60
N VAL A 5 -70.64 -47.60 2.74
CA VAL A 5 -69.40 -47.57 3.57
C VAL A 5 -68.16 -47.08 2.81
N LEU A 6 -67.70 -45.85 3.12
CA LEU A 6 -66.29 -45.43 3.40
C LEU A 6 -66.30 -43.90 3.67
N LEU A 7 -66.26 -43.44 4.93
CA LEU A 7 -65.07 -43.06 5.74
C LEU A 7 -64.27 -41.83 5.27
N LEU A 8 -64.39 -40.75 6.06
CA LEU A 8 -63.34 -39.88 6.61
C LEU A 8 -62.22 -39.35 5.69
N LEU A 9 -62.25 -38.04 5.37
CA LEU A 9 -61.06 -37.18 5.30
C LEU A 9 -61.42 -35.71 5.64
N LEU A 10 -61.38 -35.39 6.94
CA LEU A 10 -61.17 -34.03 7.46
C LEU A 10 -59.72 -33.96 7.94
N ALA A 11 -59.07 -32.83 7.64
CA ALA A 11 -57.74 -32.39 8.07
C ALA A 11 -56.51 -32.96 7.33
N LEU A 12 -55.93 -32.13 6.46
CA LEU A 12 -54.52 -31.97 6.07
C LEU A 12 -54.54 -30.85 5.01
N GLY A 13 -53.82 -29.74 5.06
CA GLY A 13 -52.66 -29.35 5.85
C GLY A 13 -51.93 -28.27 5.03
N CYS A 14 -51.47 -27.22 5.71
CA CYS A 14 -50.47 -26.25 5.26
C CYS A 14 -50.83 -25.33 4.09
N VAL A 15 -51.33 -24.14 4.45
CA VAL A 15 -50.99 -22.90 3.72
C VAL A 15 -49.46 -22.80 3.72
N THR A 16 -48.82 -23.14 2.61
CA THR A 16 -47.43 -22.76 2.38
C THR A 16 -47.42 -21.25 2.19
N ILE A 17 -47.24 -20.51 3.28
CA ILE A 17 -46.63 -19.19 3.21
C ILE A 17 -45.26 -19.48 2.61
N ASN A 18 -45.10 -19.24 1.31
CA ASN A 18 -43.79 -19.08 0.71
C ASN A 18 -43.22 -17.81 1.34
N GLY A 19 -42.64 -17.95 2.53
CA GLY A 19 -41.67 -16.99 3.01
C GLY A 19 -40.61 -16.94 1.91
N ALA A 20 -40.44 -15.76 1.32
CA ALA A 20 -39.24 -15.50 0.53
C ALA A 20 -38.04 -15.98 1.37
N PRO A 21 -37.08 -16.69 0.78
CA PRO A 21 -35.89 -17.06 1.53
C PRO A 21 -35.33 -15.76 2.09
N VAL A 22 -35.26 -15.67 3.42
CA VAL A 22 -34.42 -14.66 4.06
C VAL A 22 -33.03 -15.01 3.59
N GLU A 23 -32.54 -14.28 2.58
CA GLU A 23 -31.16 -14.41 2.12
C GLU A 23 -30.29 -14.21 3.36
N HIS A 24 -29.73 -15.31 3.85
CA HIS A 24 -28.66 -15.23 4.81
C HIS A 24 -27.55 -14.50 4.07
N GLY A 25 -27.27 -13.26 4.50
CA GLY A 25 -26.29 -12.36 3.89
C GLY A 25 -24.87 -12.91 3.96
N GLY A 26 -24.65 -13.97 3.20
CA GLY A 26 -23.36 -14.60 2.96
C GLY A 26 -22.56 -13.78 1.96
N MET A 27 -21.29 -14.15 1.86
CA MET A 27 -20.38 -13.58 0.89
C MET A 27 -20.62 -14.23 -0.48
N GLU A 28 -21.01 -13.43 -1.46
CA GLU A 28 -21.33 -13.88 -2.82
C GLU A 28 -20.13 -13.66 -3.77
N PRO A 29 -19.83 -14.59 -4.69
CA PRO A 29 -18.86 -14.35 -5.75
C PRO A 29 -19.28 -13.16 -6.62
N ALA A 30 -18.32 -12.30 -6.96
CA ALA A 30 -18.55 -11.15 -7.83
C ALA A 30 -17.76 -11.29 -9.13
N SER A 31 -18.23 -10.62 -10.19
CA SER A 31 -17.52 -10.56 -11.46
C SER A 31 -16.40 -9.53 -11.39
N CYS A 32 -15.21 -9.95 -11.85
CA CYS A 32 -14.04 -9.07 -11.95
C CYS A 32 -14.17 -8.05 -13.08
N GLU A 33 -15.12 -8.25 -14.00
CA GLU A 33 -15.36 -7.33 -15.11
C GLU A 33 -16.36 -6.22 -14.77
N ASP A 34 -17.13 -6.37 -13.69
CA ASP A 34 -18.15 -5.43 -13.25
C ASP A 34 -17.53 -4.09 -12.86
N ALA A 35 -18.18 -2.99 -13.28
CA ALA A 35 -17.68 -1.64 -13.07
C ALA A 35 -17.54 -1.29 -11.58
N SER A 36 -18.48 -1.74 -10.73
CA SER A 36 -18.41 -1.55 -9.28
C SER A 36 -17.22 -2.27 -8.67
N THR A 37 -16.98 -3.52 -9.07
CA THR A 37 -15.87 -4.34 -8.59
C THR A 37 -14.52 -3.75 -9.00
N LYS A 38 -14.39 -3.31 -10.26
CA LYS A 38 -13.17 -2.62 -10.75
C LYS A 38 -12.92 -1.32 -10.00
N ALA A 39 -13.95 -0.50 -9.80
CA ALA A 39 -13.82 0.74 -9.04
C ALA A 39 -13.39 0.47 -7.58
N ALA A 40 -13.97 -0.56 -6.94
CA ALA A 40 -13.57 -0.99 -5.61
C ALA A 40 -12.11 -1.46 -5.55
N ALA A 41 -11.64 -2.17 -6.59
CA ALA A 41 -10.26 -2.62 -6.72
C ALA A 41 -9.26 -1.47 -6.86
N GLU A 42 -9.54 -0.52 -7.75
CA GLU A 42 -8.70 0.67 -7.91
C GLU A 42 -8.64 1.49 -6.63
N LEU A 43 -9.79 1.69 -5.98
CA LEU A 43 -9.89 2.43 -4.73
C LEU A 43 -9.16 1.73 -3.58
N ALA A 44 -9.30 0.41 -3.45
CA ALA A 44 -8.58 -0.39 -2.47
C ALA A 44 -7.07 -0.24 -2.68
N LEU A 45 -6.57 -0.36 -3.91
CA LEU A 45 -5.15 -0.20 -4.20
C LEU A 45 -4.65 1.21 -3.87
N THR A 46 -5.41 2.25 -4.20
CA THR A 46 -5.07 3.63 -3.83
C THR A 46 -4.96 3.79 -2.30
N LYS A 47 -5.93 3.29 -1.53
CA LYS A 47 -5.89 3.35 -0.06
C LYS A 47 -4.73 2.51 0.52
N ILE A 48 -4.39 1.35 -0.06
CA ILE A 48 -3.21 0.55 0.32
C ILE A 48 -1.94 1.36 0.13
N ASN A 49 -1.77 2.01 -1.03
CA ASN A 49 -0.59 2.82 -1.32
C ASN A 49 -0.50 4.06 -0.42
N GLN A 50 -1.63 4.66 -0.04
CA GLN A 50 -1.69 5.79 0.88
C GLN A 50 -1.36 5.41 2.33
N ASP A 51 -1.81 4.25 2.78
CA ASP A 51 -1.54 3.74 4.12
C ASP A 51 -0.05 3.41 4.33
N ARG A 52 0.57 2.78 3.33
CA ARG A 52 1.97 2.35 3.40
C ARG A 52 2.92 3.53 3.61
N LYS A 53 3.87 3.33 4.54
CA LYS A 53 4.92 4.30 4.88
C LYS A 53 6.29 3.93 4.27
N GLU A 54 6.43 2.73 3.71
CA GLU A 54 7.68 2.26 3.10
C GLU A 54 7.49 1.51 1.77
N GLY A 55 8.55 1.52 0.97
CA GLY A 55 8.64 0.86 -0.33
C GLY A 55 8.10 1.73 -1.46
N TYR A 56 7.62 1.05 -2.50
CA TYR A 56 7.19 1.67 -3.76
C TYR A 56 5.69 1.54 -3.95
N ILE A 57 5.12 2.49 -4.70
CA ILE A 57 3.71 2.47 -5.10
C ILE A 57 3.46 1.24 -5.97
N PHE A 58 2.39 0.52 -5.67
CA PHE A 58 1.92 -0.59 -6.48
C PHE A 58 0.95 -0.11 -7.56
N SER A 59 1.09 -0.68 -8.76
CA SER A 59 0.15 -0.57 -9.86
C SER A 59 -0.68 -1.85 -9.97
N LEU A 60 -1.95 -1.72 -10.36
CA LEU A 60 -2.86 -2.84 -10.55
C LEU A 60 -2.55 -3.53 -11.88
N HIS A 61 -2.14 -4.79 -11.85
CA HIS A 61 -1.98 -5.58 -13.07
C HIS A 61 -3.30 -6.27 -13.43
N HIS A 62 -3.91 -6.96 -12.47
CA HIS A 62 -5.10 -7.77 -12.70
C HIS A 62 -5.90 -7.93 -11.41
N LEU A 63 -7.22 -8.11 -11.54
CA LEU A 63 -8.09 -8.46 -10.43
C LEU A 63 -8.40 -9.97 -10.52
N SER A 64 -7.79 -10.74 -9.62
CA SER A 64 -7.78 -12.21 -9.66
C SER A 64 -8.95 -12.87 -8.97
N ASN A 65 -9.56 -12.18 -8.01
CA ASN A 65 -10.74 -12.68 -7.32
C ASN A 65 -11.52 -11.53 -6.72
N ALA A 66 -12.84 -11.71 -6.64
CA ALA A 66 -13.73 -10.74 -6.02
C ALA A 66 -14.94 -11.43 -5.40
N HIS A 67 -15.25 -11.03 -4.19
CA HIS A 67 -16.48 -11.39 -3.50
C HIS A 67 -17.09 -10.17 -2.84
N ILE A 68 -18.41 -10.17 -2.70
CA ILE A 68 -19.16 -9.06 -2.12
C ILE A 68 -20.03 -9.60 -0.99
N LYS A 69 -20.02 -8.89 0.13
CA LYS A 69 -20.98 -9.09 1.21
C LYS A 69 -21.77 -7.81 1.40
N ARG A 70 -23.10 -7.90 1.30
CA ARG A 70 -23.99 -6.76 1.56
C ARG A 70 -23.97 -6.41 3.04
N HIS A 71 -23.99 -5.12 3.34
CA HIS A 71 -24.02 -4.56 4.69
C HIS A 71 -25.04 -3.43 4.77
N GLY A 72 -26.08 -3.62 5.59
CA GLY A 72 -27.23 -2.73 5.61
C GLY A 72 -27.98 -2.72 4.28
N GLU A 73 -28.68 -1.62 4.00
CA GLU A 73 -29.46 -1.47 2.76
C GLU A 73 -28.61 -0.99 1.57
N ASN A 74 -27.56 -0.21 1.84
CA ASN A 74 -26.82 0.55 0.83
C ASN A 74 -25.30 0.34 0.84
N GLY A 75 -24.80 -0.50 1.75
CA GLY A 75 -23.38 -0.77 1.94
C GLY A 75 -22.95 -2.12 1.36
N GLU A 76 -21.75 -2.18 0.83
CA GLU A 76 -21.13 -3.39 0.30
C GLU A 76 -19.69 -3.50 0.81
N VAL A 77 -19.32 -4.68 1.30
CA VAL A 77 -17.93 -5.04 1.62
C VAL A 77 -17.38 -5.90 0.50
N PHE A 78 -16.35 -5.40 -0.17
CA PHE A 78 -15.63 -6.11 -1.22
C PHE A 78 -14.42 -6.82 -0.63
N TYR A 79 -14.30 -8.12 -0.91
CA TYR A 79 -13.14 -8.94 -0.63
C TYR A 79 -12.43 -9.21 -1.95
N LEU A 80 -11.28 -8.56 -2.13
CA LEU A 80 -10.60 -8.49 -3.41
C LEU A 80 -9.24 -9.16 -3.33
N THR A 81 -8.86 -9.82 -4.42
CA THR A 81 -7.50 -10.33 -4.64
C THR A 81 -6.92 -9.62 -5.85
N LEU A 82 -5.96 -8.72 -5.60
CA LEU A 82 -5.33 -7.84 -6.57
C LEU A 82 -3.94 -8.38 -6.92
N ASP A 83 -3.68 -8.65 -8.19
CA ASP A 83 -2.32 -8.86 -8.68
C ASP A 83 -1.69 -7.50 -8.91
N VAL A 84 -0.57 -7.25 -8.24
CA VAL A 84 0.09 -5.94 -8.17
C VAL A 84 1.52 -6.01 -8.68
N VAL A 85 2.00 -4.89 -9.20
CA VAL A 85 3.38 -4.71 -9.67
C VAL A 85 3.97 -3.44 -9.08
N GLU A 86 5.23 -3.51 -8.69
CA GLU A 86 5.99 -2.37 -8.18
C GLU A 86 6.31 -1.34 -9.28
N THR A 87 6.07 -0.06 -8.97
CA THR A 87 6.41 1.07 -9.85
C THR A 87 7.76 1.70 -9.49
N ASN A 88 8.14 2.76 -10.20
CA ASN A 88 9.34 3.55 -9.93
C ASN A 88 9.13 4.72 -8.92
N CYS A 89 7.93 4.85 -8.34
CA CYS A 89 7.57 5.89 -7.37
C CYS A 89 7.65 5.36 -5.93
N SER A 90 8.15 6.19 -5.01
CA SER A 90 8.07 5.89 -3.57
C SER A 90 6.65 6.11 -3.05
N VAL A 91 6.21 5.30 -2.08
CA VAL A 91 4.93 5.53 -1.36
C VAL A 91 4.91 6.87 -0.62
N LEU A 92 6.09 7.42 -0.31
CA LEU A 92 6.23 8.74 0.32
C LEU A 92 5.73 9.88 -0.58
N SER A 93 5.71 9.68 -1.90
CA SER A 93 5.25 10.69 -2.84
C SER A 93 3.73 10.92 -2.81
N LYS A 94 2.96 9.96 -2.26
CA LYS A 94 1.48 9.96 -2.20
C LYS A 94 0.78 10.20 -3.55
N ARG A 95 1.50 10.04 -4.67
CA ARG A 95 0.94 10.18 -6.01
C ARG A 95 -0.03 9.05 -6.33
N ASP A 96 -0.91 9.31 -7.28
CA ASP A 96 -1.77 8.26 -7.82
C ASP A 96 -0.92 7.23 -8.59
N TRP A 97 -1.24 5.95 -8.43
CA TRP A 97 -0.47 4.86 -9.03
C TRP A 97 -0.50 4.87 -10.56
N LYS A 98 -1.53 5.48 -11.18
CA LYS A 98 -1.62 5.63 -12.65
C LYS A 98 -0.63 6.65 -13.20
N SER A 99 -0.11 7.54 -12.35
CA SER A 99 0.94 8.51 -12.72
C SER A 99 2.37 7.95 -12.59
N CYS A 100 2.49 6.70 -12.13
CA CYS A 100 3.77 6.07 -11.85
C CYS A 100 4.07 4.97 -12.86
N ASP A 101 5.25 5.04 -13.46
CA ASP A 101 5.63 4.06 -14.47
C ASP A 101 5.98 2.72 -13.82
N ILE A 102 5.47 1.66 -14.42
CA ILE A 102 5.93 0.30 -14.13
C ILE A 102 7.38 0.18 -14.61
N ARG A 103 8.24 -0.44 -13.80
CA ARG A 103 9.65 -0.58 -14.14
C ARG A 103 9.81 -1.38 -15.46
N PRO A 104 10.74 -0.98 -16.33
CA PRO A 104 10.93 -1.63 -17.62
C PRO A 104 11.52 -3.04 -17.44
N ARG A 105 11.43 -3.86 -18.50
CA ARG A 105 11.77 -5.30 -18.48
C ARG A 105 13.24 -5.58 -18.15
N GLU A 106 14.12 -4.66 -18.47
CA GLU A 106 15.57 -4.78 -18.22
C GLU A 106 15.90 -4.68 -16.72
N ASN A 107 14.97 -4.16 -15.92
CA ASN A 107 15.11 -4.07 -14.47
C ASN A 107 14.40 -5.24 -13.78
N ILE A 108 14.89 -5.59 -12.58
CA ILE A 108 14.22 -6.56 -11.71
C ILE A 108 12.83 -6.03 -11.33
N LYS A 109 11.78 -6.63 -11.89
CA LYS A 109 10.40 -6.32 -11.52
C LYS A 109 10.06 -6.99 -10.20
N VAL A 110 9.29 -6.31 -9.37
CA VAL A 110 8.71 -6.89 -8.15
C VAL A 110 7.22 -7.00 -8.38
N TYR A 111 6.67 -8.19 -8.18
CA TYR A 111 5.28 -8.51 -8.44
C TYR A 111 4.71 -9.28 -7.26
N GLY A 112 3.40 -9.33 -7.13
CA GLY A 112 2.77 -10.11 -6.09
C GLY A 112 1.27 -9.94 -6.03
N GLN A 113 0.69 -10.40 -4.93
CA GLN A 113 -0.75 -10.42 -4.77
C GLN A 113 -1.15 -9.79 -3.42
N CYS A 114 -2.12 -8.89 -3.46
CA CYS A 114 -2.72 -8.24 -2.31
C CYS A 114 -4.15 -8.73 -2.11
N LYS A 115 -4.48 -9.17 -0.91
CA LYS A 115 -5.87 -9.39 -0.47
C LYS A 115 -6.35 -8.15 0.27
N ALA A 116 -7.51 -7.61 -0.07
CA ALA A 116 -8.04 -6.38 0.51
C ALA A 116 -9.53 -6.48 0.83
N ALA A 117 -9.93 -5.98 1.99
CA ALA A 117 -11.32 -5.84 2.40
C ALA A 117 -11.68 -4.36 2.48
N ILE A 118 -12.54 -3.89 1.57
CA ILE A 118 -12.95 -2.49 1.47
C ILE A 118 -14.47 -2.38 1.56
N PHE A 119 -14.95 -1.47 2.42
CA PHE A 119 -16.36 -1.11 2.53
C PHE A 119 -16.66 0.12 1.70
N ILE A 120 -17.76 0.08 0.95
CA ILE A 120 -18.25 1.19 0.14
C ILE A 120 -19.75 1.34 0.39
N ASN A 121 -20.15 2.54 0.80
CA ASN A 121 -21.55 2.96 0.84
C ASN A 121 -21.71 4.16 -0.10
N LYS A 122 -22.41 3.95 -1.22
CA LYS A 122 -22.57 4.97 -2.26
C LYS A 122 -23.51 6.11 -1.85
N VAL A 123 -24.50 5.81 -1.01
CA VAL A 123 -25.50 6.79 -0.56
C VAL A 123 -24.86 7.80 0.40
N HIS A 124 -24.09 7.29 1.37
CA HIS A 124 -23.39 8.13 2.34
C HIS A 124 -22.01 8.59 1.88
N ARG A 125 -21.55 8.16 0.69
CA ARG A 125 -20.22 8.46 0.12
C ARG A 125 -19.07 8.07 1.06
N VAL A 126 -19.23 6.93 1.71
CA VAL A 126 -18.27 6.40 2.67
C VAL A 126 -17.46 5.28 2.04
N GLU A 127 -16.14 5.38 2.11
CA GLU A 127 -15.19 4.41 1.58
C GLU A 127 -14.08 4.11 2.59
N ARG A 128 -14.02 2.88 3.08
CA ARG A 128 -13.05 2.50 4.13
C ARG A 128 -12.37 1.19 3.81
N LEU A 129 -11.04 1.25 3.72
CA LEU A 129 -10.20 0.05 3.71
C LEU A 129 -10.09 -0.43 5.16
N TYR A 130 -10.48 -1.66 5.43
CA TYR A 130 -10.41 -2.23 6.79
C TYR A 130 -9.15 -3.06 6.98
N LYS A 131 -8.83 -3.91 6.01
CA LYS A 131 -7.74 -4.88 6.11
C LYS A 131 -7.11 -5.12 4.76
N TYR A 132 -5.80 -5.24 4.72
CA TYR A 132 -5.10 -5.77 3.55
C TYR A 132 -3.87 -6.58 3.92
N SER A 133 -3.50 -7.50 3.04
CA SER A 133 -2.28 -8.30 3.14
C SER A 133 -1.70 -8.49 1.75
N CYS A 134 -0.51 -7.95 1.54
CA CYS A 134 0.23 -8.08 0.28
C CYS A 134 1.39 -9.04 0.45
N VAL A 135 1.57 -9.96 -0.49
CA VAL A 135 2.76 -10.81 -0.60
C VAL A 135 3.43 -10.51 -1.93
N ILE A 136 4.66 -10.02 -1.89
CA ILE A 136 5.41 -9.61 -3.07
C ILE A 136 6.73 -10.37 -3.18
N ARG A 137 7.24 -10.50 -4.40
CA ARG A 137 8.46 -11.23 -4.73
C ARG A 137 9.22 -10.53 -5.86
N PRO A 138 10.55 -10.44 -5.81
CA PRO A 138 11.34 -10.03 -6.95
C PRO A 138 11.30 -11.13 -8.03
N GLY A 139 11.01 -10.72 -9.26
CA GLY A 139 11.17 -11.53 -10.45
C GLY A 139 12.63 -11.93 -10.67
N ARG A 140 12.84 -12.95 -11.48
CA ARG A 140 14.18 -13.31 -11.93
C ARG A 140 14.62 -12.34 -13.02
N VAL A 141 15.89 -11.95 -13.01
CA VAL A 141 16.52 -11.32 -14.17
C VAL A 141 16.37 -12.29 -15.33
N HIS A 142 15.92 -11.79 -16.48
CA HIS A 142 15.74 -12.60 -17.68
C HIS A 142 17.07 -13.32 -17.98
N GLY A 143 17.07 -14.65 -17.86
CA GLY A 143 18.24 -15.49 -18.10
C GLY A 143 18.61 -15.40 -19.58
N GLY A 144 19.48 -14.45 -19.92
CA GLY A 144 19.79 -14.13 -21.32
C GLY A 144 20.26 -12.70 -21.58
N CYS A 145 20.32 -11.82 -20.57
CA CYS A 145 20.85 -10.46 -20.74
C CYS A 145 22.14 -10.22 -19.92
N PRO A 146 23.33 -10.57 -20.45
CA PRO A 146 24.63 -10.35 -19.79
C PRO A 146 24.96 -8.89 -19.45
N GLY A 147 24.19 -7.93 -19.96
CA GLY A 147 24.37 -6.50 -19.72
C GLY A 147 23.25 -5.84 -18.92
N CYS A 148 22.26 -6.56 -18.41
CA CYS A 148 21.17 -5.95 -17.65
C CYS A 148 21.58 -5.66 -16.19
N PRO A 149 21.00 -4.64 -15.52
CA PRO A 149 21.25 -4.40 -14.10
C PRO A 149 20.79 -5.59 -13.25
N ASP A 150 21.68 -6.09 -12.39
CA ASP A 150 21.40 -7.18 -11.45
C ASP A 150 21.57 -6.69 -10.00
N LEU A 151 21.22 -7.53 -9.02
CA LEU A 151 21.51 -7.27 -7.62
C LEU A 151 23.03 -7.14 -7.42
N PRO A 152 23.50 -6.15 -6.64
CA PRO A 152 24.91 -6.01 -6.32
C PRO A 152 25.40 -7.29 -5.64
N ARG A 153 26.62 -7.71 -6.00
CA ARG A 153 27.26 -8.83 -5.32
C ARG A 153 27.69 -8.41 -3.91
N ASN A 154 27.86 -9.36 -2.98
CA ASN A 154 28.26 -9.05 -1.60
C ASN A 154 29.54 -8.21 -1.50
N ASN A 155 30.49 -8.40 -2.43
CA ASN A 155 31.73 -7.62 -2.47
C ASN A 155 31.55 -6.19 -3.04
N GLU A 156 30.36 -5.84 -3.50
CA GLU A 156 30.01 -4.52 -4.04
C GLU A 156 29.23 -3.64 -3.05
N GLU A 157 28.95 -4.16 -1.85
CA GLU A 157 28.24 -3.40 -0.79
C GLU A 157 28.95 -2.08 -0.46
N ALA A 158 30.29 -2.10 -0.37
CA ALA A 158 31.08 -0.89 -0.15
C ALA A 158 30.91 0.14 -1.29
N LYS A 159 30.67 -0.30 -2.53
CA LYS A 159 30.41 0.61 -3.67
C LYS A 159 29.00 1.19 -3.60
N VAL A 160 28.01 0.42 -3.15
CA VAL A 160 26.65 0.89 -2.88
C VAL A 160 26.67 1.97 -1.79
N GLN A 161 27.31 1.70 -0.66
CA GLN A 161 27.43 2.67 0.45
C GLN A 161 28.20 3.93 0.04
N LYS A 162 29.29 3.77 -0.72
CA LYS A 162 30.03 4.89 -1.30
C LYS A 162 29.15 5.73 -2.23
N THR A 163 28.30 5.09 -3.04
CA THR A 163 27.36 5.79 -3.93
C THR A 163 26.36 6.62 -3.13
N VAL A 164 25.79 6.06 -2.06
CA VAL A 164 24.84 6.77 -1.19
C VAL A 164 25.51 7.96 -0.53
N THR A 165 26.67 7.76 0.09
CA THR A 165 27.41 8.83 0.81
C THR A 165 27.74 10.00 -0.12
N HIS A 166 28.39 9.73 -1.26
CA HIS A 166 28.75 10.80 -2.20
C HIS A 166 27.55 11.44 -2.89
N SER A 167 26.48 10.68 -3.15
CA SER A 167 25.26 11.26 -3.75
C SER A 167 24.55 12.18 -2.77
N LEU A 168 24.51 11.84 -1.48
CA LEU A 168 23.93 12.69 -0.44
C LEU A 168 24.76 13.97 -0.22
N GLU A 169 26.10 13.85 -0.22
CA GLU A 169 27.00 15.02 -0.21
C GLU A 169 26.77 15.93 -1.42
N LYS A 170 26.69 15.34 -2.62
CA LYS A 170 26.42 16.07 -3.86
C LYS A 170 25.07 16.78 -3.79
N PHE A 171 24.03 16.11 -3.29
CA PHE A 171 22.71 16.71 -3.10
C PHE A 171 22.79 17.92 -2.17
N HIS A 172 23.36 17.78 -0.97
CA HIS A 172 23.50 18.90 -0.04
C HIS A 172 24.21 20.11 -0.65
N ASN A 173 25.29 19.87 -1.40
CA ASN A 173 26.05 20.94 -2.03
C ASN A 173 25.29 21.66 -3.17
N GLN A 174 24.45 20.93 -3.91
CA GLN A 174 23.73 21.44 -5.07
C GLN A 174 22.40 22.09 -4.71
N SER A 175 21.60 21.45 -3.87
CA SER A 175 20.25 21.93 -3.52
C SER A 175 20.24 22.90 -2.34
N ARG A 176 21.28 22.91 -1.51
CA ARG A 176 21.41 23.77 -0.30
C ARG A 176 20.10 23.80 0.53
N PRO A 177 19.59 22.65 0.99
CA PRO A 177 18.38 22.60 1.80
C PRO A 177 18.58 23.39 3.10
N ALA A 178 17.50 23.80 3.78
CA ALA A 178 17.61 24.53 5.05
C ALA A 178 18.34 23.69 6.13
N ASN A 179 17.90 22.44 6.29
CA ASN A 179 18.51 21.46 7.17
C ASN A 179 19.21 20.36 6.37
N ARG A 180 20.16 19.68 7.01
CA ARG A 180 20.81 18.51 6.43
C ARG A 180 19.85 17.33 6.45
N PHE A 181 20.05 16.40 5.53
CA PHE A 181 19.35 15.13 5.48
C PHE A 181 20.31 13.99 5.82
N THR A 182 19.77 12.94 6.41
CA THR A 182 20.48 11.69 6.68
C THR A 182 19.83 10.54 5.93
N LEU A 183 20.60 9.48 5.68
CA LEU A 183 20.09 8.24 5.10
C LEU A 183 19.12 7.59 6.09
N LEU A 184 17.90 7.33 5.65
CA LEU A 184 16.92 6.56 6.41
C LEU A 184 17.01 5.08 6.05
N LYS A 185 16.87 4.75 4.76
CA LYS A 185 16.87 3.35 4.30
C LYS A 185 17.27 3.25 2.83
N ILE A 186 18.10 2.26 2.51
CA ILE A 186 18.34 1.87 1.12
C ILE A 186 17.20 0.93 0.70
N SER A 187 16.36 1.39 -0.23
CA SER A 187 15.21 0.62 -0.70
C SER A 187 15.59 -0.36 -1.79
N ARG A 188 16.52 0.03 -2.68
CA ARG A 188 16.93 -0.78 -3.82
C ARG A 188 18.33 -0.40 -4.28
N ALA A 189 19.11 -1.40 -4.69
CA ALA A 189 20.39 -1.20 -5.34
C ALA A 189 20.53 -2.17 -6.52
N THR A 190 21.17 -1.73 -7.60
CA THR A 190 21.53 -2.57 -8.74
C THR A 190 22.94 -2.24 -9.23
N ALA A 191 23.61 -3.24 -9.79
CA ALA A 191 24.91 -3.13 -10.41
C ALA A 191 24.83 -3.58 -11.88
N GLN A 192 25.51 -2.87 -12.77
CA GLN A 192 25.53 -3.18 -14.19
C GLN A 192 26.96 -3.00 -14.73
N VAL A 193 27.46 -4.00 -15.46
CA VAL A 193 28.75 -3.94 -16.13
C VAL A 193 28.56 -3.35 -17.53
N VAL A 194 29.36 -2.34 -17.85
CA VAL A 194 29.39 -1.64 -19.15
C VAL A 194 30.87 -1.42 -19.54
N ALA A 195 31.23 -0.30 -20.17
CA ALA A 195 32.64 0.16 -20.26
C ALA A 195 33.15 0.69 -18.89
N GLY A 196 33.07 -0.16 -17.86
CA GLY A 196 33.16 0.20 -16.45
C GLY A 196 32.02 -0.46 -15.65
N SER A 197 31.66 0.13 -14.51
CA SER A 197 30.57 -0.34 -13.66
C SER A 197 29.62 0.82 -13.36
N VAL A 198 28.31 0.57 -13.48
CA VAL A 198 27.27 1.51 -13.06
C VAL A 198 26.55 0.92 -11.85
N TYR A 199 26.58 1.64 -10.73
CA TYR A 199 25.78 1.34 -9.55
C TYR A 199 24.60 2.29 -9.51
N ARG A 200 23.38 1.77 -9.42
CA ARG A 200 22.16 2.58 -9.23
C ARG A 200 21.59 2.26 -7.87
N VAL A 201 21.33 3.29 -7.07
CA VAL A 201 20.82 3.13 -5.71
C VAL A 201 19.63 4.04 -5.53
N GLU A 202 18.59 3.49 -4.94
CA GLU A 202 17.38 4.20 -4.57
C GLU A 202 17.21 4.10 -3.06
N TYR A 203 17.10 5.25 -2.40
CA TYR A 203 17.11 5.33 -0.95
C TYR A 203 16.22 6.46 -0.45
N THR A 204 15.72 6.31 0.76
CA THR A 204 14.97 7.35 1.46
C THR A 204 15.90 8.13 2.38
N ILE A 205 15.60 9.42 2.51
CA ILE A 205 16.31 10.35 3.39
C ILE A 205 15.31 10.98 4.36
N GLN A 206 15.81 11.37 5.53
CA GLN A 206 15.04 12.07 6.55
C GLN A 206 15.79 13.33 6.97
N GLU A 207 15.04 14.42 7.15
CA GLU A 207 15.56 15.68 7.64
C GLU A 207 16.18 15.54 9.04
N THR A 208 17.23 16.30 9.31
CA THR A 208 17.91 16.34 10.61
C THR A 208 17.67 17.67 11.30
N THR A 209 17.97 17.76 12.59
CA THR A 209 17.89 19.02 13.34
C THR A 209 19.04 19.97 13.06
N CYS A 210 20.00 19.58 12.22
CA CYS A 210 21.19 20.37 11.93
C CYS A 210 20.98 21.27 10.71
N PRO A 211 21.34 22.57 10.83
CA PRO A 211 21.30 23.46 9.69
C PRO A 211 22.35 23.04 8.66
N HIS A 212 22.12 23.43 7.41
CA HIS A 212 23.04 23.13 6.31
C HIS A 212 24.49 23.60 6.54
N SER A 213 24.67 24.72 7.25
CA SER A 213 25.98 25.32 7.56
C SER A 213 26.83 24.52 8.57
N THR A 214 26.29 23.45 9.15
CA THR A 214 27.00 22.59 10.09
C THR A 214 28.25 21.98 9.41
N GLU A 215 29.42 22.11 10.04
CA GLU A 215 30.69 21.57 9.52
C GLU A 215 30.60 20.04 9.35
N ALA A 216 31.33 19.48 8.38
CA ALA A 216 31.23 18.06 7.99
C ALA A 216 31.47 17.09 9.17
N VAL A 217 32.37 17.43 10.10
CA VAL A 217 32.68 16.61 11.29
C VAL A 217 31.52 16.58 12.30
N THR A 218 30.76 17.66 12.40
CA THR A 218 29.55 17.75 13.23
C THR A 218 28.31 17.18 12.53
N ALA A 219 28.33 17.09 11.19
CA ALA A 219 27.23 16.53 10.40
C ALA A 219 27.04 15.02 10.60
N GLU A 220 28.10 14.27 10.91
CA GLU A 220 28.03 12.83 11.22
C GLU A 220 27.28 12.53 12.52
N ASN A 221 27.19 13.50 13.44
CA ASN A 221 26.52 13.37 14.74
C ASN A 221 25.12 14.01 14.77
N CYS A 222 24.58 14.40 13.61
CA CYS A 222 23.29 15.07 13.52
C CYS A 222 22.13 14.08 13.68
N PRO A 223 21.30 14.20 14.73
CA PRO A 223 20.18 13.30 14.92
C PRO A 223 19.11 13.55 13.85
N PRO A 224 18.43 12.49 13.37
CA PRO A 224 17.24 12.64 12.54
C PRO A 224 16.18 13.39 13.33
N MET A 225 15.48 14.29 12.65
CA MET A 225 14.37 15.02 13.23
C MET A 225 13.22 14.06 13.46
N ASP A 226 12.88 13.80 14.73
CA ASP A 226 11.79 12.91 15.13
C ASP A 226 10.54 13.72 15.45
N CYS A 227 9.91 14.28 14.41
CA CYS A 227 8.63 14.97 14.53
C CYS A 227 7.75 14.68 13.32
N GLU A 228 6.44 14.87 13.46
CA GLU A 228 5.48 14.65 12.36
C GLU A 228 5.63 15.63 11.19
N PHE A 229 6.40 16.70 11.39
CA PHE A 229 6.75 17.72 10.41
C PHE A 229 8.13 17.49 9.77
N ALA A 230 8.83 16.40 10.11
CA ALA A 230 10.13 16.11 9.52
C ALA A 230 9.98 15.74 8.04
N HIS A 231 10.65 16.49 7.17
CA HIS A 231 10.63 16.18 5.75
C HIS A 231 11.29 14.83 5.47
N LYS A 232 10.64 14.03 4.62
CA LYS A 232 11.21 12.81 4.08
C LYS A 232 11.42 12.98 2.59
N GLY A 233 12.48 12.37 2.07
CA GLY A 233 12.78 12.42 0.65
C GLY A 233 13.05 11.03 0.08
N PHE A 234 12.99 10.95 -1.24
CA PHE A 234 13.37 9.77 -1.99
C PHE A 234 14.37 10.15 -3.07
N CYS A 235 15.53 9.51 -3.03
CA CYS A 235 16.66 9.79 -3.90
C CYS A 235 16.91 8.63 -4.86
N LYS A 236 17.15 8.98 -6.13
CA LYS A 236 17.67 8.10 -7.17
C LYS A 236 19.09 8.55 -7.49
N ALA A 237 20.07 7.73 -7.14
CA ALA A 237 21.47 8.00 -7.37
C ALA A 237 22.09 6.99 -8.34
N SER A 238 23.10 7.44 -9.07
CA SER A 238 23.94 6.57 -9.87
C SER A 238 25.42 6.91 -9.71
N LEU A 239 26.27 5.90 -9.66
CA LEU A 239 27.72 6.02 -9.72
C LEU A 239 28.19 5.30 -10.97
N PHE A 240 28.76 6.03 -11.92
CA PHE A 240 29.49 5.46 -13.02
C PHE A 240 30.99 5.43 -12.70
N GLN A 241 31.53 4.23 -12.57
CA GLN A 241 32.94 3.98 -12.36
C GLN A 241 33.56 3.49 -13.68
N PRO A 242 34.34 4.32 -14.40
CA PRO A 242 35.04 3.87 -15.60
C PRO A 242 36.15 2.86 -15.23
N LEU A 243 36.61 2.10 -16.23
CA LEU A 243 37.75 1.17 -16.07
C LEU A 243 39.05 1.88 -15.66
N TRP A 244 39.22 3.12 -16.12
CA TRP A 244 40.33 3.99 -15.76
C TRP A 244 39.79 5.39 -15.46
N GLY A 245 40.23 5.98 -14.34
CA GLY A 245 39.83 7.32 -13.91
C GLY A 245 38.87 7.35 -12.72
N GLU A 246 38.44 8.56 -12.37
CA GLU A 246 37.56 8.80 -11.23
C GLU A 246 36.10 8.52 -11.57
N GLY A 247 35.35 8.02 -10.57
CA GLY A 247 33.93 7.73 -10.73
C GLY A 247 33.09 9.01 -10.69
N LYS A 248 32.04 9.07 -11.51
CA LYS A 248 31.09 10.19 -11.54
C LYS A 248 29.80 9.80 -10.85
N VAL A 249 29.38 10.61 -9.88
CA VAL A 249 28.12 10.44 -9.16
C VAL A 249 27.05 11.37 -9.72
N ASP A 250 25.85 10.86 -9.90
CA ASP A 250 24.65 11.62 -10.18
C ASP A 250 23.54 11.32 -9.18
N VAL A 251 22.73 12.33 -8.86
CA VAL A 251 21.71 12.23 -7.82
C VAL A 251 20.52 13.11 -8.17
N ASN A 252 19.32 12.56 -8.00
CA ASN A 252 18.07 13.30 -8.03
C ASN A 252 17.25 12.91 -6.80
N CYS A 253 16.92 13.88 -5.95
CA CYS A 253 16.13 13.66 -4.74
C CYS A 253 14.83 14.46 -4.82
N GLU A 254 13.72 13.79 -4.55
CA GLU A 254 12.41 14.41 -4.35
C GLU A 254 12.16 14.51 -2.86
N ILE A 255 12.00 15.73 -2.34
CA ILE A 255 11.61 15.98 -0.95
C ILE A 255 10.10 16.12 -0.88
N TYR A 256 9.48 15.46 0.10
CA TYR A 256 8.04 15.42 0.28
C TYR A 256 7.62 16.23 1.51
N GLU A 257 6.54 16.98 1.36
CA GLU A 257 5.92 17.70 2.47
C GLU A 257 5.27 16.70 3.45
N PRO A 258 5.43 16.88 4.77
CA PRO A 258 4.85 16.01 5.76
C PRO A 258 3.32 16.11 5.78
N GLU A 259 2.64 14.98 6.02
CA GLU A 259 1.17 14.93 6.15
C GLU A 259 0.65 15.91 7.22
N ALA A 260 1.40 16.14 8.30
CA ALA A 260 1.04 17.09 9.35
C ALA A 260 1.00 18.55 8.85
N SER A 261 1.95 18.95 8.01
CA SER A 261 1.99 20.28 7.39
C SER A 261 0.75 20.51 6.51
N GLU A 262 0.41 19.53 5.68
CA GLU A 262 -0.78 19.61 4.82
C GLU A 262 -2.08 19.66 5.62
N ARG A 263 -2.18 18.90 6.73
CA ARG A 263 -3.33 18.98 7.64
C ARG A 263 -3.46 20.37 8.27
N GLU A 264 -2.37 20.94 8.76
CA GLU A 264 -2.37 22.28 9.36
C GLU A 264 -2.79 23.34 8.34
N LYS A 265 -2.24 23.27 7.13
CA LYS A 265 -2.63 24.14 6.01
C LYS A 265 -4.12 24.04 5.67
N GLN A 266 -4.67 22.83 5.63
CA GLN A 266 -6.11 22.63 5.41
C GLN A 266 -6.96 23.22 6.56
N LEU A 267 -6.56 23.01 7.81
CA LEU A 267 -7.23 23.60 8.96
C LEU A 267 -7.18 25.13 8.92
N HIS A 268 -6.04 25.71 8.52
CA HIS A 268 -5.90 27.15 8.35
C HIS A 268 -6.84 27.68 7.25
N LEU A 269 -6.93 27.00 6.11
CA LEU A 269 -7.86 27.39 5.03
C LEU A 269 -9.32 27.34 5.48
N LEU A 270 -9.71 26.34 6.26
CA LEU A 270 -11.06 26.23 6.83
C LEU A 270 -11.33 27.28 7.91
N GLY A 271 -10.31 27.68 8.69
CA GLY A 271 -10.41 28.75 9.68
C GLY A 271 -10.53 30.15 9.08
N VAL A 272 -9.93 30.38 7.90
CA VAL A 272 -10.06 31.64 7.15
C VAL A 272 -11.49 31.84 6.61
N GLU A 273 -12.27 30.78 6.41
CA GLU A 273 -13.68 30.92 6.02
C GLU A 273 -14.57 31.49 7.14
N THR A 274 -14.10 31.58 8.39
CA THR A 274 -14.96 31.99 9.51
C THR A 274 -14.76 33.40 10.07
N GLU A 275 -13.61 34.08 9.98
CA GLU A 275 -13.51 35.45 10.54
C GLU A 275 -12.58 36.41 9.78
N HIS A 276 -13.13 37.63 9.62
CA HIS A 276 -12.74 38.91 9.01
C HIS A 276 -11.28 39.32 8.72
N THR A 277 -11.18 40.19 7.69
CA THR A 277 -10.07 41.05 7.22
C THR A 277 -9.02 41.43 8.25
N HIS A 278 -7.76 41.21 7.89
CA HIS A 278 -6.67 42.13 8.18
C HIS A 278 -5.73 42.23 6.96
N ASP A 279 -5.58 43.46 6.46
CA ASP A 279 -4.38 43.91 5.75
C ASP A 279 -3.22 43.73 6.73
N ASP A 280 -2.25 42.87 6.42
CA ASP A 280 -0.88 43.04 6.89
C ASP A 280 0.08 42.22 6.03
N ALA A 281 0.99 42.93 5.38
CA ALA A 281 2.08 42.35 4.61
C ALA A 281 3.14 41.78 5.57
N HIS A 282 3.21 40.46 5.69
CA HIS A 282 4.31 39.81 6.39
C HIS A 282 4.96 38.69 5.55
N SER A 283 6.26 38.89 5.31
CA SER A 283 7.19 37.89 4.80
C SER A 283 7.48 36.90 5.93
N HIS A 284 7.19 35.61 5.70
CA HIS A 284 7.50 34.55 6.66
C HIS A 284 8.90 33.99 6.39
N SER A 285 9.85 34.40 7.24
CA SER A 285 11.05 33.64 7.55
C SER A 285 10.71 32.73 8.72
N HIS A 286 10.69 31.42 8.50
CA HIS A 286 10.41 30.44 9.55
C HIS A 286 11.66 30.25 10.41
N LEU A 287 11.70 30.92 11.56
CA LEU A 287 12.57 30.57 12.69
C LEU A 287 11.69 29.92 13.76
N HIS A 288 12.04 28.70 14.14
CA HIS A 288 11.27 27.87 15.07
C HIS A 288 11.37 28.39 16.51
N GLU A 289 10.22 28.72 17.09
CA GLU A 289 9.99 28.66 18.54
C GLU A 289 8.55 28.14 18.73
N HIS A 290 8.41 26.90 19.21
CA HIS A 290 7.10 26.27 19.41
C HIS A 290 6.66 26.43 20.86
N GLU A 291 5.75 27.37 21.11
CA GLU A 291 4.87 27.31 22.27
C GLU A 291 3.46 27.78 21.89
N HIS A 292 2.58 26.84 21.54
CA HIS A 292 1.14 27.10 21.47
C HIS A 292 0.36 25.93 22.08
N SER A 293 -0.11 26.15 23.30
CA SER A 293 -1.22 25.40 23.88
C SER A 293 -2.53 25.91 23.27
N HIS A 294 -3.18 25.09 22.45
CA HIS A 294 -4.59 25.27 22.11
C HIS A 294 -5.37 23.99 22.36
N GLY A 295 -6.17 24.02 23.42
CA GLY A 295 -7.21 23.03 23.65
C GLY A 295 -8.41 23.35 22.78
N HIS A 296 -8.61 22.58 21.71
CA HIS A 296 -9.90 22.53 21.01
C HIS A 296 -10.36 21.09 20.84
N ARG A 297 -11.53 20.85 21.44
CA ARG A 297 -12.27 19.60 21.45
C ARG A 297 -13.09 19.52 20.17
N LEU A 298 -12.51 18.99 19.09
CA LEU A 298 -13.25 18.60 17.90
C LEU A 298 -13.54 17.10 17.97
N GLY A 299 -14.83 16.77 18.11
CA GLY A 299 -15.34 15.40 18.13
C GLY A 299 -15.36 14.76 16.74
N ALA A 300 -14.20 14.62 16.10
CA ALA A 300 -14.00 13.62 15.07
C ALA A 300 -13.25 12.46 15.74
N THR A 301 -13.94 11.35 16.02
CA THR A 301 -13.26 10.14 16.46
C THR A 301 -12.24 9.75 15.39
N PRO A 302 -10.94 9.61 15.73
CA PRO A 302 -9.93 9.19 14.77
C PRO A 302 -10.38 7.90 14.08
N HIS A 303 -10.37 7.91 12.75
CA HIS A 303 -10.56 6.67 12.00
C HIS A 303 -9.39 5.74 12.33
N LYS A 304 -9.70 4.47 12.57
CA LYS A 304 -8.66 3.46 12.78
C LYS A 304 -7.97 3.26 11.43
N ASP A 305 -6.65 3.43 11.40
CA ASP A 305 -5.85 3.08 10.23
C ASP A 305 -6.10 1.60 9.84
N PRO A 306 -6.08 1.26 8.54
CA PRO A 306 -6.33 -0.10 8.10
C PRO A 306 -5.30 -1.07 8.68
N GLU A 307 -5.73 -2.29 8.98
CA GLU A 307 -4.82 -3.35 9.41
C GLU A 307 -4.10 -3.93 8.18
N GLY A 308 -2.91 -3.39 7.91
CA GLY A 308 -2.12 -3.67 6.71
C GLY A 308 -0.81 -4.40 6.97
N ILE A 309 -0.46 -5.37 6.12
CA ILE A 309 0.89 -5.97 6.10
C ILE A 309 1.38 -6.21 4.67
N VAL A 310 2.68 -5.98 4.45
CA VAL A 310 3.38 -6.33 3.20
C VAL A 310 4.53 -7.29 3.51
N THR A 311 4.44 -8.50 2.95
CA THR A 311 5.45 -9.55 3.11
C THR A 311 6.27 -9.67 1.84
N VAL A 312 7.59 -9.51 1.95
CA VAL A 312 8.53 -9.69 0.84
C VAL A 312 9.12 -11.08 0.89
N LEU A 313 8.95 -11.86 -0.17
CA LEU A 313 9.55 -13.17 -0.32
C LEU A 313 10.88 -13.12 -1.09
N PRO A 314 11.78 -14.10 -0.87
CA PRO A 314 12.95 -14.29 -1.71
C PRO A 314 12.57 -14.52 -3.18
N ALA A 315 13.53 -14.29 -4.08
CA ALA A 315 13.34 -14.59 -5.49
C ALA A 315 12.96 -16.06 -5.69
N LEU A 316 12.14 -16.33 -6.70
CA LEU A 316 11.65 -17.68 -6.99
C LEU A 316 12.83 -18.67 -7.06
N GLY A 317 12.81 -19.75 -6.28
CA GLY A 317 13.86 -20.78 -6.22
C GLY A 317 15.03 -20.51 -5.25
N GLN A 318 15.00 -19.42 -4.48
CA GLN A 318 15.84 -19.26 -3.29
C GLN A 318 15.15 -19.89 -2.06
N PRO A 319 15.92 -20.40 -1.07
CA PRO A 319 15.34 -20.98 0.13
C PRO A 319 14.54 -19.94 0.90
N VAL A 320 13.29 -20.27 1.22
CA VAL A 320 12.43 -19.42 2.04
C VAL A 320 12.64 -19.82 3.49
N THR A 321 13.27 -18.94 4.28
CA THR A 321 13.21 -19.01 5.74
C THR A 321 11.98 -18.22 6.15
N LEU A 322 10.82 -18.87 6.17
CA LEU A 322 9.67 -18.32 6.88
C LEU A 322 9.99 -18.36 8.38
N PRO A 323 9.70 -17.32 9.17
CA PRO A 323 9.51 -17.55 10.60
C PRO A 323 8.39 -18.59 10.70
N SER A 324 8.71 -19.74 11.30
CA SER A 324 7.75 -20.79 11.61
C SER A 324 6.74 -20.21 12.60
N PHE A 325 5.67 -19.63 12.08
CA PHE A 325 4.46 -19.43 12.85
C PHE A 325 3.91 -20.83 13.18
N PRO A 326 3.57 -21.12 14.44
CA PRO A 326 2.97 -22.39 14.78
C PRO A 326 1.63 -22.54 14.06
N ASP A 327 1.49 -23.60 13.26
CA ASP A 327 0.27 -23.99 12.53
C ASP A 327 -0.89 -24.44 13.45
N VAL A 328 -0.82 -24.13 14.74
CA VAL A 328 -1.82 -24.49 15.73
C VAL A 328 -2.07 -23.29 16.64
N PRO A 329 -3.30 -22.73 16.67
CA PRO A 329 -3.68 -21.81 17.71
C PRO A 329 -3.45 -22.47 19.07
N ALA A 330 -2.64 -21.86 19.93
CA ALA A 330 -2.66 -22.14 21.37
C ALA A 330 -3.96 -21.56 21.95
N GLY A 331 -5.08 -22.14 21.55
CA GLY A 331 -6.41 -21.80 21.98
C GLY A 331 -7.24 -23.07 21.88
N GLY A 332 -7.52 -23.68 23.03
CA GLY A 332 -8.60 -24.68 23.13
C GLY A 332 -9.93 -24.11 22.64
N PRO A 333 -11.02 -24.89 22.64
CA PRO A 333 -12.29 -24.48 22.05
C PRO A 333 -12.78 -23.15 22.63
N GLY A 334 -12.49 -22.07 21.91
CA GLY A 334 -12.77 -20.71 22.29
C GLY A 334 -14.23 -20.47 22.01
N VAL A 335 -15.00 -20.33 23.09
CA VAL A 335 -16.31 -19.70 23.09
C VAL A 335 -16.21 -18.44 22.23
N GLY A 336 -17.04 -18.36 21.18
CA GLY A 336 -17.05 -17.23 20.27
C GLY A 336 -17.21 -15.94 21.08
N VAL A 337 -16.15 -15.13 21.12
CA VAL A 337 -16.21 -13.79 21.66
C VAL A 337 -16.95 -12.96 20.61
N THR A 338 -18.22 -12.66 20.87
CA THR A 338 -18.96 -11.65 20.13
C THR A 338 -18.24 -10.32 20.33
N LEU A 339 -17.44 -9.92 19.33
CA LEU A 339 -16.92 -8.57 19.26
C LEU A 339 -18.11 -7.61 19.32
N PRO A 340 -18.12 -6.63 20.24
CA PRO A 340 -19.23 -5.70 20.35
C PRO A 340 -19.37 -4.93 19.03
N LEU A 341 -20.58 -4.95 18.47
CA LEU A 341 -20.94 -4.18 17.28
C LEU A 341 -20.62 -2.71 17.57
N LYS A 342 -19.78 -2.10 16.74
CA LYS A 342 -19.36 -0.71 16.88
C LYS A 342 -20.23 0.19 16.01
N PRO A 343 -20.81 1.29 16.53
CA PRO A 343 -21.52 2.25 15.70
C PRO A 343 -20.62 2.85 14.62
N ASP A 344 -21.15 3.05 13.41
CA ASP A 344 -20.39 3.65 12.31
C ASP A 344 -20.17 5.15 12.58
N PRO A 345 -18.91 5.64 12.58
CA PRO A 345 -18.61 7.03 12.91
C PRO A 345 -19.01 8.05 11.83
N GLN A 346 -19.26 7.63 10.58
CA GLN A 346 -19.68 8.55 9.50
C GLN A 346 -21.10 8.27 8.99
N ILE A 347 -21.73 7.14 9.37
CA ILE A 347 -23.10 6.81 8.97
C ILE A 347 -23.99 6.76 10.23
N PRO A 348 -24.76 7.83 10.51
CA PRO A 348 -25.62 7.89 11.69
C PRO A 348 -26.64 6.74 11.73
N GLY A 349 -26.67 6.00 12.84
CA GLY A 349 -27.64 4.92 13.06
C GLY A 349 -27.28 3.58 12.43
N GLU A 350 -26.19 3.49 11.66
CA GLU A 350 -25.65 2.22 11.17
C GLU A 350 -24.50 1.70 12.05
N MET A 351 -24.27 0.39 12.00
CA MET A 351 -23.14 -0.26 12.65
C MET A 351 -22.02 -0.50 11.63
N GLU A 352 -20.77 -0.52 12.05
CA GLU A 352 -19.66 -0.92 11.18
C GLU A 352 -19.85 -2.37 10.69
N PRO A 353 -19.48 -2.69 9.43
CA PRO A 353 -19.52 -4.05 8.92
C PRO A 353 -18.61 -4.99 9.70
N THR A 354 -19.09 -6.21 9.95
CA THR A 354 -18.25 -7.29 10.46
C THR A 354 -17.40 -7.86 9.32
N ILE A 355 -16.08 -7.67 9.41
CA ILE A 355 -15.12 -8.20 8.43
C ILE A 355 -14.87 -9.68 8.70
N GLU A 356 -15.20 -10.52 7.73
CA GLU A 356 -15.03 -11.97 7.79
C GLU A 356 -13.64 -12.39 7.28
N PRO A 357 -13.23 -13.64 7.54
CA PRO A 357 -12.06 -14.21 6.89
C PRO A 357 -12.18 -14.17 5.36
N PHE A 358 -11.05 -13.95 4.67
CA PHE A 358 -11.03 -13.92 3.21
C PHE A 358 -11.52 -15.26 2.63
N PRO A 359 -12.32 -15.23 1.56
CA PRO A 359 -12.82 -16.44 0.92
C PRO A 359 -11.66 -17.27 0.34
N THR A 360 -11.78 -18.58 0.46
CA THR A 360 -10.86 -19.54 -0.15
C THR A 360 -11.30 -19.94 -1.56
N SER A 361 -12.57 -19.72 -1.92
CA SER A 361 -13.10 -19.96 -3.25
C SER A 361 -12.69 -18.87 -4.23
N VAL A 362 -12.54 -19.23 -5.50
CA VAL A 362 -12.32 -18.29 -6.61
C VAL A 362 -13.65 -18.06 -7.32
N SER A 363 -13.97 -16.80 -7.61
CA SER A 363 -15.15 -16.46 -8.40
C SER A 363 -14.99 -16.95 -9.83
N ALA A 364 -15.98 -17.71 -10.33
CA ALA A 364 -15.99 -18.22 -11.70
C ALA A 364 -16.06 -17.10 -12.76
N GLN A 365 -16.43 -15.88 -12.37
CA GLN A 365 -16.49 -14.70 -13.24
C GLN A 365 -15.22 -13.84 -13.15
N CYS A 366 -14.13 -14.40 -12.63
CA CYS A 366 -12.79 -13.81 -12.64
C CYS A 366 -11.88 -14.69 -13.51
N PRO A 367 -11.86 -14.47 -14.84
CA PRO A 367 -11.01 -15.26 -15.73
C PRO A 367 -9.54 -14.93 -15.50
N THR A 368 -8.67 -15.92 -15.61
CA THR A 368 -7.23 -15.71 -15.79
C THR A 368 -7.00 -15.00 -17.12
N LYS A 369 -6.87 -13.67 -17.10
CA LYS A 369 -6.51 -12.93 -18.30
C LYS A 369 -5.03 -13.08 -18.61
N GLU A 370 -4.71 -13.65 -19.78
CA GLU A 370 -3.39 -13.55 -20.43
C GLU A 370 -3.13 -12.15 -21.06
N GLY A 371 -3.84 -11.12 -20.60
CA GLY A 371 -3.84 -9.78 -21.21
C GLY A 371 -3.32 -8.71 -20.27
N GLY A 372 -2.02 -8.47 -20.32
CA GLY A 372 -1.27 -7.43 -19.61
C GLY A 372 0.15 -7.35 -20.19
N ASP A 373 1.07 -6.60 -19.58
CA ASP A 373 2.50 -6.67 -19.97
C ASP A 373 2.92 -8.15 -19.95
N GLN A 374 3.15 -8.74 -21.13
CA GLN A 374 3.37 -10.18 -21.29
C GLN A 374 4.47 -10.72 -20.36
N ASP A 375 5.43 -9.85 -20.03
CA ASP A 375 6.51 -10.16 -19.10
C ASP A 375 6.01 -10.32 -17.65
N VAL A 376 5.11 -9.44 -17.19
CA VAL A 376 4.48 -9.57 -15.86
C VAL A 376 3.55 -10.78 -15.83
N GLY A 377 2.71 -10.98 -16.85
CA GLY A 377 1.84 -12.15 -16.93
C GLY A 377 2.62 -13.47 -16.84
N THR A 378 3.80 -13.52 -17.47
CA THR A 378 4.72 -14.67 -17.42
C THR A 378 5.29 -14.89 -16.01
N LEU A 379 5.55 -13.83 -15.24
CA LEU A 379 6.02 -13.95 -13.85
C LEU A 379 4.96 -14.60 -12.96
N PHE A 380 3.71 -14.11 -13.01
CA PHE A 380 2.60 -14.69 -12.26
C PHE A 380 2.31 -16.14 -12.70
N ALA A 381 2.34 -16.43 -14.00
CA ALA A 381 2.09 -17.76 -14.52
C ALA A 381 3.16 -18.80 -14.12
N ASN A 382 4.40 -18.38 -13.89
CA ASN A 382 5.50 -19.28 -13.52
C ASN A 382 5.67 -19.47 -12.02
N ASP A 383 5.09 -18.61 -11.19
CA ASP A 383 5.20 -18.68 -9.73
C ASP A 383 4.08 -19.55 -9.14
N PRO A 384 4.39 -20.73 -8.55
CA PRO A 384 3.38 -21.61 -7.97
C PRO A 384 2.54 -20.95 -6.86
N MET A 385 3.07 -19.93 -6.20
CA MET A 385 2.39 -19.27 -5.10
C MET A 385 1.28 -18.31 -5.56
N PHE A 386 1.43 -17.74 -6.77
CA PHE A 386 0.47 -16.79 -7.33
C PHE A 386 -0.37 -17.40 -8.46
N LYS A 387 -0.14 -18.69 -8.78
CA LYS A 387 -1.02 -19.42 -9.68
C LYS A 387 -2.44 -19.43 -9.10
N PRO A 388 -3.46 -19.19 -9.94
CA PRO A 388 -4.84 -19.42 -9.53
C PRO A 388 -4.99 -20.89 -9.11
N ALA A 389 -5.74 -21.13 -8.04
CA ALA A 389 -6.14 -22.49 -7.70
C ALA A 389 -6.93 -23.07 -8.89
N ALA A 390 -6.50 -24.23 -9.38
CA ALA A 390 -7.09 -24.92 -10.52
C ALA A 390 -8.48 -25.48 -10.21
#